data_AF-A0A381Z400-F1
#
_entry.id   AF-A0A381Z400-F1
#
_cell.length_a   1.000
_cell.length_b   1.000
_cell.length_c   1.000
_cell.angle_alpha   90.00
_cell.angle_beta   90.00
_cell.angle_gamma   90.00
#
_symmetry.space_group_name_H-M   'P 1'
#
loop_
_entity.id
_entity.type
_entity.pdbx_description
1 polymer ?
#
loop_
_entity_poly.entity_id
_entity_poly.type
_entity_poly.pdbx_seq_one_letter_code
_entity_poly.pdbx_strand_id
1 'polypeptide(L)'
;MPGVLIIEALAQAAGILGFMTMDKTPEEGSIYYFAGVDKVRFKNPVIPGDVVNLHASIMSEKKGIWKFDCSADVEGKNVCEAIILCADRPK
;
A
#
# COMPACT_ATOMS: atom_id res chain seq x y z
N MET A 1 0.98 -6.63 15.92
CA MET A 1 0.57 -5.43 15.15
C MET A 1 -0.87 -5.60 14.69
N PRO A 2 -1.76 -4.61 14.91
CA PRO A 2 -3.12 -4.62 14.38
C PRO A 2 -3.17 -4.69 12.85
N GLY A 3 -4.09 -5.47 12.28
CA GLY A 3 -4.19 -5.66 10.82
C GLY A 3 -4.39 -4.35 10.04
N VAL A 4 -5.16 -3.41 10.58
CA VAL A 4 -5.36 -2.09 9.95
C VAL A 4 -4.06 -1.29 9.78
N LEU A 5 -3.08 -1.47 10.67
CA LEU A 5 -1.78 -0.83 10.53
C LEU A 5 -0.92 -1.52 9.46
N ILE A 6 -1.14 -2.82 9.19
CA ILE A 6 -0.49 -3.51 8.07
C ILE A 6 -1.03 -2.95 6.75
N ILE A 7 -2.34 -2.69 6.67
CA ILE A 7 -2.95 -2.03 5.50
C ILE A 7 -2.40 -0.63 5.31
N GLU A 8 -2.27 0.16 6.38
CA GLU A 8 -1.67 1.49 6.33
C GLU A 8 -0.21 1.43 5.83
N ALA A 9 0.58 0.49 6.34
CA ALA A 9 1.97 0.31 5.89
C ALA A 9 2.05 -0.07 4.40
N LEU A 10 1.16 -0.95 3.93
CA LEU A 10 1.04 -1.28 2.51
C LEU A 10 0.60 -0.08 1.67
N ALA A 11 -0.31 0.76 2.18
CA ALA A 11 -0.76 1.97 1.49
C ALA A 11 0.38 2.99 1.34
N GLN A 12 1.21 3.15 2.37
CA GLN A 12 2.39 4.00 2.31
C GLN A 12 3.44 3.46 1.33
N ALA A 13 3.70 2.16 1.33
CA ALA A 13 4.60 1.52 0.35
C ALA A 13 4.09 1.72 -1.09
N ALA A 14 2.79 1.55 -1.31
CA ALA A 14 2.15 1.82 -2.59
C ALA A 14 2.24 3.31 -3.01
N GLY A 15 2.07 4.23 -2.06
CA GLY A 15 2.24 5.67 -2.29
C GLY A 15 3.66 6.02 -2.74
N ILE A 16 4.69 5.47 -2.07
CA ILE A 16 6.10 5.66 -2.48
C ILE A 16 6.30 5.16 -3.91
N LEU A 17 5.82 3.96 -4.23
CA LEU A 17 5.89 3.42 -5.60
C LEU A 17 5.18 4.32 -6.62
N GLY A 18 4.01 4.86 -6.27
CA GLY A 18 3.26 5.79 -7.12
C GLY A 18 4.05 7.07 -7.42
N PHE A 19 4.60 7.72 -6.40
CA PHE A 19 5.43 8.92 -6.56
C PHE A 19 6.66 8.66 -7.45
N MET A 20 7.40 7.58 -7.16
CA MET A 20 8.57 7.22 -7.94
C MET A 20 8.24 6.90 -9.40
N THR A 21 7.09 6.28 -9.66
CA THR A 21 6.64 5.94 -11.03
C THR A 21 6.28 7.18 -11.83
N MET A 22 5.75 8.21 -11.18
CA MET A 22 5.38 9.47 -11.84
C MET A 22 6.53 10.47 -11.94
N ASP A 23 7.69 10.19 -11.33
CA ASP A 23 8.79 11.13 -11.14
C ASP A 23 8.32 12.43 -10.47
N LYS A 24 7.51 12.29 -9.42
CA LYS A 24 6.95 13.41 -8.64
C LYS A 24 7.30 13.29 -7.17
N THR A 25 7.28 14.43 -6.48
CA THR A 25 7.41 14.44 -5.02
C THR A 25 6.15 15.00 -4.32
N PRO A 26 5.93 14.67 -3.03
CA PRO A 26 4.87 15.29 -2.24
C PRO A 26 4.99 16.81 -2.13
N GLU A 27 6.21 17.36 -2.22
CA GLU A 27 6.44 18.82 -2.17
C GLU A 27 5.92 19.55 -3.41
N GLU A 28 5.78 18.86 -4.54
CA GLU A 28 5.18 19.40 -5.77
C GLU A 28 3.65 19.54 -5.67
N GLY A 29 3.10 19.36 -4.47
CA GLY A 29 1.68 19.60 -4.18
C GLY A 29 0.78 18.44 -4.60
N SER A 30 1.29 17.21 -4.66
CA SER A 30 0.46 16.01 -4.87
C SER A 30 0.40 15.17 -3.61
N ILE A 31 -0.79 14.67 -3.27
CA ILE A 31 -1.03 13.81 -2.12
C ILE A 31 -1.81 12.57 -2.56
N TYR A 32 -1.33 11.41 -2.11
CA TYR A 32 -2.01 10.14 -2.31
C TYR A 32 -2.95 9.88 -1.14
N TYR A 33 -4.25 10.09 -1.36
CA TYR A 33 -5.26 9.71 -0.39
C TYR A 33 -5.55 8.22 -0.47
N PHE A 34 -5.52 7.52 0.65
CA PHE A 34 -6.02 6.16 0.74
C PHE A 34 -7.54 6.16 0.55
N ALA A 35 -7.99 5.81 -0.65
CA ALA A 35 -9.37 6.00 -1.11
C ALA A 35 -10.25 4.77 -0.89
N GLY A 36 -9.64 3.60 -0.74
CA GLY A 36 -10.36 2.36 -0.48
C GLY A 36 -9.45 1.15 -0.52
N VAL A 37 -9.99 0.01 -0.08
CA VAL A 37 -9.29 -1.26 -0.10
C VAL A 37 -10.25 -2.39 -0.43
N ASP A 38 -9.81 -3.28 -1.30
CA ASP A 38 -10.57 -4.44 -1.77
C ASP A 38 -9.84 -5.74 -1.44
N LYS A 39 -10.60 -6.84 -1.36
CA LYS A 39 -10.10 -8.21 -1.22
C LYS A 39 -9.09 -8.42 -0.06
N VAL A 40 -9.21 -7.65 1.02
CA VAL A 40 -8.33 -7.79 2.19
C VAL A 40 -8.46 -9.19 2.80
N ARG A 41 -7.33 -9.84 3.08
CA ARG A 41 -7.24 -11.04 3.92
C ARG A 41 -6.06 -10.90 4.88
N PHE A 42 -6.34 -11.10 6.17
CA PHE A 42 -5.33 -11.27 7.21
C PHE A 42 -5.18 -12.77 7.46
N LYS A 43 -4.02 -13.33 7.13
CA LYS A 43 -3.80 -14.79 7.17
C LYS A 43 -3.15 -15.23 8.46
N ASN A 44 -2.19 -14.45 8.97
CA ASN A 44 -1.41 -14.77 10.15
C ASN A 44 -1.21 -13.51 11.00
N PRO A 45 -1.20 -13.64 12.35
CA PRO A 45 -0.91 -12.50 13.22
C PRO A 45 0.56 -12.09 13.12
N VAL A 46 0.82 -10.78 13.19
CA VAL A 46 2.17 -10.22 13.33
C VAL A 46 2.39 -9.87 14.80
N ILE A 47 3.52 -10.28 15.37
CA ILE A 47 3.87 -10.12 16.79
C ILE A 47 5.13 -9.26 16.97
N PRO A 48 5.42 -8.76 18.19
CA PRO A 48 6.67 -8.06 18.46
C PRO A 48 7.88 -8.95 18.13
N GLY A 49 8.86 -8.39 17.42
CA GLY A 49 10.05 -9.10 16.94
C GLY A 49 10.01 -9.46 15.45
N ASP A 50 8.82 -9.47 14.84
CA ASP A 50 8.67 -9.77 13.42
C ASP A 50 9.23 -8.64 12.53
N VAL A 51 9.91 -9.02 11.45
CA VAL A 51 10.22 -8.13 10.33
C VAL A 51 9.17 -8.35 9.24
N VAL A 52 8.32 -7.34 9.04
CA VAL A 52 7.25 -7.38 8.04
C VAL A 52 7.79 -6.83 6.72
N ASN A 53 7.89 -7.69 5.71
CA ASN A 53 8.20 -7.27 4.35
C ASN A 53 6.91 -6.79 3.67
N LEU A 54 6.98 -5.63 3.02
CA LEU A 54 5.84 -5.00 2.33
C LEU A 54 6.10 -5.02 0.83
N HIS A 55 5.14 -5.53 0.07
CA HIS A 55 5.20 -5.61 -1.38
C HIS A 55 4.03 -4.84 -1.97
N ALA A 56 4.32 -4.01 -2.97
CA ALA A 56 3.33 -3.30 -3.75
C ALA A 56 3.67 -3.41 -5.24
N SER A 57 2.65 -3.62 -6.07
CA SER A 57 2.77 -3.66 -7.52
C SER A 57 1.63 -2.88 -8.16
N ILE A 58 1.93 -2.07 -9.18
CA ILE A 58 0.91 -1.28 -9.87
C ILE A 58 0.06 -2.22 -10.72
N MET A 59 -1.26 -2.19 -10.50
CA MET A 59 -2.22 -2.87 -11.37
C MET A 59 -2.72 -1.95 -12.49
N SER A 60 -3.03 -0.70 -12.14
CA SER A 60 -3.56 0.28 -13.09
C SER A 60 -3.52 1.70 -12.51
N GLU A 61 -3.41 2.68 -13.40
CA GLU A 61 -3.71 4.09 -13.14
C GLU A 61 -4.82 4.53 -14.09
N LYS A 62 -5.83 5.24 -13.58
CA LYS A 62 -6.85 5.88 -14.42
C LYS A 62 -7.38 7.15 -13.78
N LYS A 63 -7.12 8.30 -14.42
CA LYS A 63 -7.65 9.62 -14.00
C LYS A 63 -7.28 9.98 -12.54
N GLY A 64 -6.03 9.70 -12.15
CA GLY A 64 -5.54 9.93 -10.80
C GLY A 64 -6.10 8.97 -9.76
N ILE A 65 -6.65 7.83 -10.18
CA ILE A 65 -6.99 6.70 -9.30
C ILE A 65 -6.01 5.57 -9.60
N TRP A 66 -5.24 5.21 -8.59
CA TRP A 66 -4.24 4.17 -8.64
C TRP A 66 -4.75 2.92 -7.93
N LYS A 67 -4.46 1.77 -8.51
CA LYS A 67 -4.78 0.46 -7.93
C LYS A 67 -3.49 -0.34 -7.80
N PHE A 68 -3.24 -0.85 -6.61
CA PHE A 68 -2.03 -1.61 -6.29
C PHE A 68 -2.40 -2.99 -5.77
N ASP A 69 -1.73 -4.02 -6.27
CA ASP A 69 -1.75 -5.35 -5.69
C ASP A 69 -0.67 -5.39 -4.58
N CYS A 70 -1.11 -5.57 -3.34
CA CYS A 70 -0.28 -5.43 -2.16
C CYS A 70 -0.30 -6.70 -1.32
N SER A 71 0.88 -7.08 -0.81
CA SER A 71 1.01 -8.19 0.13
C SER A 71 2.07 -7.91 1.18
N ALA A 72 1.93 -8.56 2.32
CA ALA A 72 2.93 -8.55 3.37
C ALA A 72 3.28 -9.97 3.79
N ASP A 73 4.55 -10.20 4.11
CA ASP A 73 5.04 -11.46 4.66
C ASP A 73 6.00 -11.27 5.83
N VAL A 74 6.10 -12.30 6.66
CA VAL A 74 7.13 -12.44 7.70
C VAL A 74 7.83 -13.76 7.44
N GLU A 75 9.15 -13.73 7.20
CA GLU A 75 9.95 -14.91 6.85
C GLU A 75 9.34 -15.71 5.67
N GLY A 76 8.80 -15.03 4.65
CA GLY A 76 8.17 -15.65 3.49
C GLY A 76 6.76 -16.20 3.73
N LYS A 77 6.23 -16.14 4.96
CA LYS A 77 4.84 -16.51 5.26
C LYS A 77 3.94 -15.30 5.05
N ASN A 78 3.01 -15.42 4.12
CA ASN A 78 2.04 -14.35 3.84
C ASN A 78 1.19 -14.05 5.10
N VAL A 79 1.23 -12.80 5.55
CA VAL A 79 0.48 -12.31 6.71
C VAL A 79 -0.73 -11.46 6.29
N CYS A 80 -0.63 -10.77 5.15
CA CYS A 80 -1.70 -9.94 4.61
C CYS A 80 -1.65 -9.91 3.08
N GLU A 81 -2.82 -9.80 2.45
CA GLU A 81 -2.99 -9.45 1.04
C GLU A 81 -4.15 -8.46 0.91
N ALA A 82 -4.02 -7.50 0.00
CA ALA A 82 -5.02 -6.47 -0.23
C ALA A 82 -4.83 -5.84 -1.60
N ILE A 83 -5.91 -5.35 -2.18
CA ILE A 83 -5.82 -4.39 -3.29
C ILE A 83 -6.07 -3.00 -2.73
N ILE A 84 -5.06 -2.14 -2.82
CA ILE A 84 -5.13 -0.77 -2.30
C ILE A 84 -5.49 0.18 -3.43
N LEU A 85 -6.45 1.07 -3.16
CA LEU A 85 -6.80 2.17 -4.04
C LEU A 85 -6.32 3.48 -3.43
N CYS A 86 -5.52 4.22 -4.20
CA CYS A 86 -5.10 5.56 -3.85
C CYS A 86 -5.61 6.58 -4.86
N ALA A 87 -5.96 7.77 -4.39
CA ALA A 87 -6.32 8.90 -5.23
C ALA A 87 -5.22 9.95 -5.19
N ASP A 88 -4.53 10.16 -6.31
CA ASP A 88 -3.61 11.28 -6.49
C ASP A 88 -4.44 12.56 -6.67
N ARG A 89 -4.28 13.51 -5.75
CA ARG A 89 -4.98 14.79 -5.79
C ARG A 89 -3.99 15.93 -5.56
N PRO A 90 -4.23 17.10 -6.18
CA PRO A 90 -3.52 18.31 -5.79
C PRO A 90 -3.81 18.59 -4.31
N LYS A 91 -2.79 19.06 -3.62
CA LYS A 91 -2.82 19.47 -2.21
C LYS A 91 -3.61 20.76 -2.02
#